data_AF-A0A6P0NFF4-F1
#
_entry.id   AF-A0A6P0NFF4-F1
#
_cell.length_a   1.000
_cell.length_b   1.000
_cell.length_c   1.000
_cell.angle_alpha   90.00
_cell.angle_beta   90.00
_cell.angle_gamma   90.00
#
_symmetry.space_group_name_H-M   'P 1'
#
loop_
_entity.id
_entity.type
_entity.pdbx_description
1 polymer ?
#
loop_
_entity_poly.entity_id
_entity_poly.type
_entity_poly.pdbx_seq_one_letter_code
_entity_poly.pdbx_strand_id
1 'polypeptide(L)'
;MPQSTSQTKRCQRNRKRSKRRAIVCPIHGCYLDSVSQKYRLFADRPGQLKERGVPQKYALMLIATKTTVAIEGEWLEAFWCSECQETKWYHVCKSGDRTYKISLAPAELWQQVTGVIDPNGNSSVGEFTRRQSKRIGFHGIKDFGAI
;
A
#
# COMPACT_ATOMS: atom_id res chain seq x y z
N MET A 1 -5.09 -60.45 -8.25
CA MET A 1 -5.44 -59.61 -7.08
C MET A 1 -5.06 -58.17 -7.41
N PRO A 2 -5.97 -57.31 -7.91
CA PRO A 2 -5.62 -55.93 -8.21
C PRO A 2 -5.87 -55.07 -6.96
N GLN A 3 -4.81 -54.53 -6.36
CA GLN A 3 -4.94 -53.51 -5.33
C GLN A 3 -5.01 -52.13 -5.99
N SER A 4 -6.24 -51.62 -6.07
CA SER A 4 -6.55 -50.23 -6.38
C SER A 4 -6.21 -49.34 -5.18
N THR A 5 -5.22 -48.46 -5.31
CA THR A 5 -4.98 -47.38 -4.34
C THR A 5 -4.96 -46.02 -5.05
N SER A 6 -6.17 -45.53 -5.31
CA SER A 6 -6.61 -44.14 -5.11
C SER A 6 -5.60 -43.01 -5.37
N GLN A 7 -5.17 -42.83 -6.62
CA GLN A 7 -4.65 -41.54 -7.04
C GLN A 7 -5.76 -40.48 -7.14
N THR A 8 -5.49 -39.29 -6.58
CA THR A 8 -6.09 -37.98 -6.90
C THR A 8 -7.53 -37.65 -6.43
N LYS A 9 -7.74 -37.50 -5.12
CA LYS A 9 -8.86 -36.68 -4.57
C LYS A 9 -8.43 -35.42 -3.81
N ARG A 10 -7.16 -35.00 -3.93
CA ARG A 10 -6.64 -33.76 -3.32
C ARG A 10 -6.61 -32.56 -4.28
N CYS A 11 -6.97 -32.74 -5.54
CA CYS A 11 -6.78 -31.74 -6.60
C CYS A 11 -8.03 -30.93 -7.01
N GLN A 12 -9.18 -31.03 -6.33
CA GLN A 12 -10.40 -30.32 -6.77
C GLN A 12 -11.12 -29.45 -5.73
N ARG A 13 -10.57 -29.28 -4.53
CA ARG A 13 -11.20 -28.44 -3.49
C ARG A 13 -10.56 -27.06 -3.41
N ASN A 14 -10.70 -26.23 -4.46
CA ASN A 14 -10.81 -24.77 -4.31
C ASN A 14 -11.33 -24.03 -5.56
N ARG A 15 -12.45 -24.45 -6.15
CA ARG A 15 -13.07 -23.77 -7.31
C ARG A 15 -13.92 -22.53 -6.97
N LYS A 16 -13.77 -21.97 -5.76
CA LYS A 16 -14.35 -20.67 -5.36
C LYS A 16 -13.29 -19.63 -4.99
N ARG A 17 -12.01 -19.87 -5.31
CA ARG A 17 -10.99 -18.82 -5.14
C ARG A 17 -11.36 -17.66 -6.05
N SER A 18 -11.52 -16.47 -5.49
CA SER A 18 -11.67 -15.26 -6.27
C SER A 18 -10.54 -15.19 -7.30
N LYS A 19 -10.88 -14.89 -8.56
CA LYS A 19 -9.88 -14.73 -9.62
C LYS A 19 -8.82 -13.73 -9.12
N ARG A 20 -7.54 -14.11 -9.26
CA ARG A 20 -6.40 -13.29 -8.81
C ARG A 20 -6.51 -11.89 -9.43
N ARG A 21 -6.19 -10.84 -8.67
CA ARG A 21 -6.07 -9.48 -9.19
C ARG A 21 -4.91 -9.47 -10.20
N ALA A 22 -5.16 -9.02 -11.42
CA ALA A 22 -4.13 -8.89 -12.45
C ALA A 22 -3.28 -7.65 -12.16
N ILE A 23 -2.41 -7.75 -11.16
CA ILE A 23 -1.42 -6.72 -10.80
C ILE A 23 -0.06 -7.28 -11.19
N VAL A 24 0.65 -6.57 -12.06
CA VAL A 24 1.91 -7.00 -12.67
C VAL A 24 3.03 -6.03 -12.37
N CYS A 25 4.27 -6.52 -12.32
CA CYS A 25 5.46 -5.72 -12.13
C CYS A 25 5.65 -4.81 -13.36
N PRO A 26 5.88 -3.49 -13.19
CA PRO A 26 6.07 -2.58 -14.31
C PRO A 26 7.39 -2.81 -15.06
N ILE A 27 8.35 -3.51 -14.45
CA ILE A 27 9.68 -3.79 -15.03
C ILE A 27 9.66 -5.11 -15.81
N HIS A 28 9.16 -6.18 -15.18
CA HIS A 28 9.27 -7.55 -15.71
C HIS A 28 7.96 -8.12 -16.28
N GLY A 29 6.82 -7.46 -16.05
CA GLY A 29 5.50 -7.96 -16.46
C GLY A 29 5.00 -9.19 -15.71
N CYS A 30 5.78 -9.75 -14.78
CA CYS A 30 5.39 -10.87 -13.95
C CYS A 30 4.31 -10.47 -12.92
N TYR A 31 3.52 -11.42 -12.44
CA TYR A 31 2.52 -11.14 -11.42
C TYR A 31 3.18 -10.76 -10.08
N LEU A 32 2.63 -9.74 -9.45
CA LEU A 32 3.05 -9.32 -8.12
C LEU A 32 2.27 -10.10 -7.04
N ASP A 33 2.98 -10.49 -5.98
CA ASP A 33 2.41 -11.12 -4.80
C ASP A 33 2.12 -10.05 -3.74
N SER A 34 0.88 -9.97 -3.29
CA SER A 34 0.50 -9.06 -2.20
C SER A 34 1.08 -9.57 -0.89
N VAL A 35 1.84 -8.72 -0.20
CA VAL A 35 2.51 -9.04 1.07
C VAL A 35 2.09 -8.12 2.22
N SER A 36 1.12 -7.24 1.99
CA SER A 36 0.49 -6.42 3.04
C SER A 36 -1.03 -6.36 2.89
N GLN A 37 -1.69 -5.85 3.93
CA GLN A 37 -3.07 -5.40 3.82
C GLN A 37 -3.18 -4.15 2.92
N LYS A 38 -4.42 -3.77 2.60
CA LYS A 38 -4.73 -2.56 1.82
C LYS A 38 -4.88 -1.36 2.75
N TYR A 39 -4.16 -0.28 2.47
CA TYR A 39 -4.26 0.96 3.21
C TYR A 39 -4.98 2.02 2.38
N ARG A 40 -6.24 2.29 2.73
CA ARG A 40 -7.10 3.23 1.99
C ARG A 40 -6.57 4.65 2.09
N LEU A 41 -6.64 5.38 0.98
CA LEU A 41 -6.30 6.79 0.94
C LEU A 41 -7.48 7.65 1.41
N PHE A 42 -7.16 8.77 2.04
CA PHE A 42 -8.10 9.78 2.52
C PHE A 42 -7.71 11.14 1.96
N ALA A 43 -8.71 11.89 1.52
CA ALA A 43 -8.57 13.27 1.12
C ALA A 43 -8.95 14.19 2.30
N ASP A 44 -8.08 15.14 2.59
CA ASP A 44 -8.29 16.20 3.59
C ASP A 44 -8.47 17.57 2.93
N ARG A 45 -8.17 17.69 1.63
CA ARG A 45 -8.28 18.93 0.86
C ARG A 45 -9.29 18.80 -0.29
N PRO A 46 -10.07 19.87 -0.57
CA PRO A 46 -11.00 19.86 -1.70
C PRO A 46 -10.32 19.63 -3.06
N GLY A 47 -9.07 20.10 -3.22
CA GLY A 47 -8.29 19.92 -4.45
C GLY A 47 -8.06 18.45 -4.80
N GLN A 48 -7.74 17.62 -3.82
CA GLN A 48 -7.52 16.18 -3.99
C GLN A 48 -8.79 15.44 -4.46
N LEU A 49 -9.96 15.91 -4.03
CA LEU A 49 -11.25 15.39 -4.48
C LEU A 49 -11.58 15.89 -5.91
N LYS A 50 -11.24 17.14 -6.22
CA LYS A 50 -11.44 17.73 -7.55
C LYS A 50 -10.64 17.00 -8.62
N GLU A 51 -9.38 16.68 -8.34
CA GLU A 51 -8.50 15.88 -9.22
C GLU A 51 -9.10 14.50 -9.54
N ARG A 52 -9.97 14.00 -8.66
CA ARG A 52 -10.68 12.72 -8.80
C ARG A 52 -12.08 12.87 -9.39
N GLY A 53 -12.41 14.05 -9.93
CA GLY A 53 -13.66 14.31 -10.62
C GLY A 53 -14.81 14.78 -9.73
N VAL A 54 -14.59 15.04 -8.44
CA VAL A 54 -15.63 15.60 -7.57
C VAL A 54 -15.81 17.09 -7.89
N PRO A 55 -17.04 17.57 -8.16
CA PRO A 55 -17.24 18.99 -8.44
C PRO A 55 -16.88 19.86 -7.23
N GLN A 56 -16.29 21.04 -7.49
CA GLN A 56 -15.72 21.92 -6.45
C GLN A 56 -16.66 22.18 -5.27
N LYS A 57 -17.93 22.50 -5.53
CA LYS A 57 -18.92 22.78 -4.47
C LYS A 57 -19.13 21.58 -3.54
N TYR A 58 -19.21 20.37 -4.11
CA TYR A 58 -19.35 19.13 -3.34
C TYR A 58 -18.07 18.80 -2.58
N ALA A 59 -16.90 18.98 -3.20
CA ALA A 59 -15.62 18.77 -2.53
C ALA A 59 -15.46 19.68 -1.30
N LEU A 60 -15.79 20.97 -1.42
CA LEU A 60 -15.78 21.92 -0.29
C LEU A 60 -16.75 21.49 0.82
N MET A 61 -17.99 21.15 0.46
CA MET A 61 -19.01 20.73 1.41
C MET A 61 -18.60 19.46 2.16
N LEU A 62 -18.05 18.45 1.46
CA LEU A 62 -17.61 17.19 2.04
C LEU A 62 -16.47 17.37 3.04
N ILE A 63 -15.46 18.18 2.69
CA ILE A 63 -14.35 18.48 3.60
C ILE A 63 -14.84 19.28 4.81
N ALA A 64 -15.72 20.28 4.61
CA ALA A 64 -16.27 21.07 5.71
C ALA A 64 -17.11 20.23 6.70
N THR A 65 -17.78 19.17 6.22
CA THR A 65 -18.65 18.33 7.06
C THR A 65 -17.92 17.15 7.70
N LYS A 66 -16.99 16.51 6.98
CA LYS A 66 -16.36 15.25 7.44
C LYS A 66 -14.90 15.41 7.82
N THR A 67 -14.28 16.56 7.54
CA THR A 67 -12.85 16.86 7.69
C THR A 67 -11.94 16.02 6.79
N THR A 68 -12.16 14.71 6.71
CA THR A 68 -11.47 13.77 5.85
C THR A 68 -12.46 12.84 5.15
N VAL A 69 -12.19 12.50 3.90
CA VAL A 69 -13.06 11.69 3.05
C VAL A 69 -12.26 10.53 2.49
N ALA A 70 -12.71 9.30 2.70
CA ALA A 70 -12.07 8.13 2.12
C ALA A 70 -12.20 8.16 0.58
N ILE A 71 -11.07 7.98 -0.11
CA ILE A 71 -11.04 7.85 -1.56
C ILE A 71 -11.40 6.41 -1.92
N GLU A 72 -12.41 6.24 -2.77
CA GLU A 72 -12.83 4.92 -3.23
C GLU A 72 -11.94 4.41 -4.37
N GLY A 73 -11.68 3.10 -4.37
CA GLY A 73 -10.91 2.47 -5.44
C GLY A 73 -9.40 2.74 -5.42
N GLU A 74 -8.89 3.52 -4.47
CA GLU A 74 -7.45 3.79 -4.32
C GLU A 74 -6.91 3.35 -2.96
N TRP A 75 -5.71 2.77 -2.94
CA TRP A 75 -5.02 2.37 -1.72
C TRP A 75 -3.51 2.20 -1.93
N LEU A 76 -2.75 2.16 -0.84
CA LEU A 76 -1.37 1.69 -0.83
C LEU A 76 -1.31 0.22 -0.43
N GLU A 77 -0.43 -0.53 -1.09
CA GLU A 77 -0.18 -1.94 -0.80
C GLU A 77 1.25 -2.33 -1.16
N ALA A 78 1.85 -3.17 -0.33
CA ALA A 78 3.18 -3.74 -0.56
C ALA A 78 3.07 -5.00 -1.40
N PHE A 79 3.94 -5.09 -2.39
CA PHE A 79 4.01 -6.20 -3.31
C PHE A 79 5.43 -6.74 -3.41
N TRP A 80 5.55 -8.06 -3.36
CA TRP A 80 6.77 -8.79 -3.70
C TRP A 80 6.79 -9.12 -5.18
N CYS A 81 7.96 -8.96 -5.79
CA CYS A 81 8.22 -9.38 -7.17
C CYS A 81 9.26 -10.50 -7.16
N SER A 82 8.95 -11.64 -7.81
CA SER A 82 9.87 -12.78 -7.89
C SER A 82 11.14 -12.48 -8.69
N GLU A 83 11.04 -11.65 -9.73
CA GLU A 83 12.16 -11.29 -10.60
C GLU A 83 13.01 -10.16 -10.00
N CYS A 84 12.38 -9.14 -9.39
CA CYS A 84 13.13 -8.08 -8.71
C CYS A 84 13.74 -8.56 -7.38
N GLN A 85 13.20 -9.63 -6.80
CA GLN A 85 13.57 -10.14 -5.47
C GLN A 85 13.49 -9.06 -4.37
N GLU A 86 12.47 -8.20 -4.44
CA GLU A 86 12.27 -7.13 -3.47
C GLU A 86 10.77 -6.86 -3.23
N THR A 87 10.48 -6.30 -2.07
CA THR A 87 9.16 -5.76 -1.73
C THR A 87 9.14 -4.27 -2.02
N LYS A 88 8.18 -3.83 -2.84
CA LYS A 88 7.95 -2.41 -3.16
C LYS A 88 6.53 -2.01 -2.80
N TRP A 89 6.37 -0.75 -2.43
CA TRP A 89 5.05 -0.16 -2.17
C TRP A 89 4.51 0.51 -3.41
N TYR A 90 3.24 0.21 -3.71
CA TYR A 90 2.56 0.75 -4.87
C TYR A 90 1.27 1.46 -4.45
N HIS A 91 0.99 2.57 -5.12
CA HIS A 91 -0.34 3.13 -5.20
C HIS A 91 -1.14 2.33 -6.22
N VAL A 92 -2.26 1.77 -5.79
CA VAL A 92 -3.15 0.96 -6.61
C VAL A 92 -4.43 1.74 -6.84
N CYS A 93 -4.79 1.94 -8.12
CA CYS A 93 -6.04 2.56 -8.54
C CYS A 93 -6.89 1.55 -9.30
N LYS A 94 -8.12 1.30 -8.83
CA LYS A 94 -9.10 0.43 -9.48
C LYS A 94 -9.91 1.24 -10.49
N SER A 95 -9.66 1.04 -11.78
CA SER A 95 -10.36 1.79 -12.86
C SER A 95 -11.62 1.08 -13.41
N GLY A 96 -11.93 -0.14 -12.97
CA GLY A 96 -13.02 -0.94 -13.53
C GLY A 96 -13.19 -2.28 -12.81
N ASP A 97 -13.91 -3.22 -13.43
CA ASP A 97 -14.03 -4.56 -12.84
C ASP A 97 -12.73 -5.35 -13.03
N ARG A 98 -12.00 -5.53 -11.92
CA ARG A 98 -10.71 -6.24 -11.84
C ARG A 98 -9.55 -5.65 -12.65
N THR A 99 -9.70 -4.47 -13.22
CA THR A 99 -8.61 -3.71 -13.83
C THR A 99 -7.98 -2.77 -12.81
N TYR A 100 -6.67 -2.89 -12.63
CA TYR A 100 -5.89 -2.13 -11.66
C TYR A 100 -4.74 -1.43 -12.37
N LYS A 101 -4.56 -0.15 -12.09
CA LYS A 101 -3.36 0.61 -12.42
C LYS A 101 -2.50 0.70 -11.18
N ILE A 102 -1.19 0.54 -11.35
CA ILE A 102 -0.24 0.69 -10.26
C ILE A 102 0.84 1.70 -10.63
N SER A 103 1.29 2.45 -9.64
CA SER A 103 2.48 3.31 -9.69
C SER A 103 3.26 3.14 -8.39
N LEU A 104 4.56 3.40 -8.40
CA LEU A 104 5.33 3.43 -7.14
C LEU A 104 4.71 4.46 -6.20
N ALA A 105 4.56 4.09 -4.93
CA ALA A 105 3.93 4.94 -3.92
C ALA A 105 4.74 6.24 -3.72
N PRO A 106 4.23 7.41 -4.14
CA PRO A 106 4.89 8.67 -3.93
C PRO A 106 4.91 9.05 -2.44
N ALA A 107 5.92 9.79 -2.01
CA ALA A 107 6.09 10.24 -0.63
C ALA A 107 4.84 10.95 -0.08
N GLU A 108 4.19 11.79 -0.90
CA GLU A 108 3.03 12.59 -0.50
C GLU A 108 1.80 11.75 -0.14
N LEU A 109 1.62 10.59 -0.78
CA LEU A 109 0.47 9.72 -0.50
C LEU A 109 0.56 9.08 0.88
N TRP A 110 1.77 8.96 1.46
CA TRP A 110 1.93 8.45 2.82
C TRP A 110 1.31 9.34 3.90
N GLN A 111 1.09 10.63 3.61
CA GLN A 111 0.35 11.52 4.50
C GLN A 111 -1.16 11.33 4.42
N GLN A 112 -1.66 10.61 3.40
CA GLN A 112 -3.07 10.38 3.13
C GLN A 112 -3.55 8.98 3.57
N VAL A 113 -2.69 8.17 4.17
CA VAL A 113 -3.02 6.83 4.70
C VAL A 113 -2.85 6.77 6.21
N THR A 114 -3.64 5.91 6.85
CA THR A 114 -3.56 5.66 8.29
C THR A 114 -3.16 4.21 8.56
N GLY A 115 -2.46 3.98 9.67
CA GLY A 115 -2.07 2.63 10.12
C GLY A 115 -0.87 2.02 9.38
N VAL A 116 -0.17 2.80 8.55
CA VAL A 116 1.08 2.41 7.90
C VAL A 116 2.04 3.59 7.88
N ILE A 117 3.34 3.31 8.00
CA ILE A 117 4.41 4.31 7.96
C ILE A 117 5.19 4.12 6.66
N ASP A 118 5.60 5.23 6.04
CA ASP A 118 6.53 5.20 4.91
C ASP A 118 7.78 4.39 5.28
N PRO A 119 8.14 3.35 4.52
CA PRO A 119 9.37 2.58 4.74
C PRO A 119 10.63 3.44 4.80
N ASN A 120 10.65 4.57 4.09
CA ASN A 120 11.77 5.51 4.10
C ASN A 120 11.82 6.39 5.36
N GLY A 121 10.74 6.37 6.17
CA GLY A 121 10.54 7.18 7.36
C GLY A 121 9.77 8.46 7.08
N ASN A 122 9.36 9.14 8.15
CA ASN A 122 8.67 10.41 8.05
C ASN A 122 9.65 11.51 7.60
N SER A 123 9.36 12.19 6.49
CA SER A 123 10.20 13.25 5.93
C SER A 123 10.34 14.47 6.84
N SER A 124 9.41 14.70 7.78
CA SER A 124 9.52 15.79 8.76
C SER A 124 10.47 15.47 9.93
N VAL A 125 10.92 14.22 10.04
CA VAL A 125 11.81 13.76 11.12
C VAL A 125 13.23 13.68 10.58
N GLY A 126 14.11 14.54 11.09
CA GLY A 126 15.53 14.51 10.75
C GLY A 126 16.18 13.16 11.06
N GLU A 127 17.28 12.84 10.36
CA GLU A 127 17.94 11.54 10.48
C GLU A 127 18.38 11.22 11.92
N PHE A 128 18.85 12.23 12.65
CA PHE A 128 19.17 12.13 14.07
C PHE A 128 17.97 11.62 14.89
N THR A 129 16.83 12.30 14.80
CA THR A 129 15.62 11.92 15.53
C THR A 129 15.12 10.53 15.11
N ARG A 130 15.21 10.18 13.82
CA ARG A 130 14.88 8.84 13.31
C ARG A 130 15.77 7.74 13.89
N ARG A 131 17.09 8.00 14.01
CA ARG A 131 18.04 7.06 14.62
C ARG A 131 17.76 6.90 16.11
N GLN A 132 17.54 8.01 16.82
CA GLN A 132 17.33 8.00 18.27
C GLN A 132 15.99 7.33 18.65
N SER A 133 14.92 7.55 17.89
CA SER A 133 13.61 6.92 18.17
C SER A 133 13.58 5.39 17.94
N LYS A 134 14.53 4.84 17.18
CA LYS A 134 14.72 3.38 17.04
C LYS A 134 15.59 2.76 18.13
N ARG A 135 16.29 3.57 18.95
CA ARG A 135 17.08 3.07 20.08
C ARG A 135 16.15 2.79 21.27
N ILE A 136 15.70 1.55 21.38
CA ILE A 136 14.96 1.05 22.55
C ILE A 136 15.98 0.85 23.68
N GLY A 137 16.28 1.93 24.40
CA GLY A 137 17.20 1.92 25.53
C GLY A 137 17.64 3.34 25.86
N PHE A 138 17.33 3.80 27.07
CA PHE A 138 17.76 5.09 27.59
C PHE A 138 19.28 5.07 27.84
N HIS A 139 20.06 5.24 26.78
CA HIS A 139 21.45 5.69 26.88
C HIS A 139 21.45 7.08 26.29
N GLY A 140 21.55 8.08 27.17
CA GLY A 140 21.46 9.50 26.83
C GLY A 140 22.28 9.89 25.61
N ILE A 141 21.91 11.02 25.02
CA ILE A 141 22.39 11.53 23.74
C ILE A 141 23.93 11.46 23.66
N LYS A 142 24.46 10.42 23.00
CA LYS A 142 25.90 10.19 22.78
C LYS A 142 26.42 10.81 21.48
N ASP A 143 25.56 11.46 20.69
CA ASP A 143 25.95 11.99 19.38
C ASP A 143 26.57 13.40 19.45
N PHE A 144 26.71 13.98 20.66
CA PHE A 144 27.48 15.21 20.89
C PHE A 144 28.88 14.86 21.44
N GLY A 145 29.80 14.46 20.56
CA GLY A 145 31.22 14.32 20.85
C GLY A 145 31.95 13.84 19.59
N ALA A 146 32.99 14.48 19.06
CA ALA A 146 33.86 15.53 19.56
C ALA A 146 34.24 16.48 18.40
N ILE A 147 34.43 17.76 18.72
CA ILE A 147 35.35 18.65 17.98
C ILE A 147 36.72 18.45 18.61
#